data_AF-A0A553QK34-F1
#
_entry.id   AF-A0A553QK34-F1
#
_cell.length_a   1.000
_cell.length_b   1.000
_cell.length_c   1.000
_cell.angle_alpha   90.00
_cell.angle_beta   90.00
_cell.angle_gamma   90.00
#
_symmetry.space_group_name_H-M   'P 1'
#
loop_
_entity.id
_entity.type
_entity.pdbx_description
1 polymer ?
#
loop_
_entity_poly.entity_id
_entity_poly.type
_entity_poly.pdbx_seq_one_letter_code
_entity_poly.pdbx_strand_id
1 'polypeptide(L)'
;MNDEELRKQDTRIWLKDEKALTNIADQMSFLVNWSFLLVSVALHVTAASEMVFRCPSCTAERLAACPMLTEPCAEIVREPGCGCCPVCARQEGELCGVYTPRCSSGLRCYPKPDSELPLEQLVQGLGRCGRKVDTEPPGSAEPRESSCK
;
A
#
# COMPACT_ATOMS: atom_id res chain seq x y z
N MET A 1 -65.14 -4.91 46.00
CA MET A 1 -64.17 -4.52 44.96
C MET A 1 -63.24 -3.54 45.64
N ASN A 2 -62.04 -4.01 46.00
CA ASN A 2 -61.34 -3.51 47.18
C ASN A 2 -60.29 -2.45 46.79
N ASP A 3 -60.26 -1.36 47.56
CA ASP A 3 -59.32 -0.22 47.43
C ASP A 3 -57.85 -0.65 47.32
N GLU A 4 -57.51 -1.79 47.93
CA GLU A 4 -56.17 -2.36 47.90
C GLU A 4 -55.74 -2.85 46.50
N GLU A 5 -56.68 -3.33 45.69
CA GLU A 5 -56.37 -3.83 44.35
C GLU A 5 -56.11 -2.68 43.37
N LEU A 6 -56.82 -1.56 43.55
CA LEU A 6 -56.60 -0.34 42.77
C LEU A 6 -55.21 0.25 43.05
N ARG A 7 -54.77 0.25 44.31
CA ARG A 7 -53.42 0.70 44.70
C ARG A 7 -52.31 -0.22 44.17
N LYS A 8 -52.54 -1.54 44.11
CA LYS A 8 -51.62 -2.51 43.47
C LYS A 8 -51.55 -2.33 41.95
N GLN A 9 -52.64 -1.89 41.33
CA GLN A 9 -52.69 -1.67 39.89
C GLN A 9 -51.99 -0.36 39.51
N ASP A 10 -52.22 0.72 40.26
CA ASP A 10 -51.54 2.01 40.08
C ASP A 10 -50.01 1.88 40.27
N THR A 11 -49.58 1.17 41.32
CA THR A 11 -48.14 0.89 41.54
C THR A 11 -47.52 0.04 40.43
N ARG A 12 -48.24 -0.94 39.87
CA ARG A 12 -47.75 -1.72 38.70
C ARG A 12 -47.67 -0.89 37.42
N ILE A 13 -48.60 0.04 37.21
CA ILE A 13 -48.59 0.95 36.07
C ILE A 13 -47.40 1.91 36.19
N TRP A 14 -47.22 2.56 37.34
CA TRP A 14 -46.06 3.38 37.65
C TRP A 14 -44.73 2.64 37.45
N LEU A 15 -44.60 1.42 37.99
CA LEU A 15 -43.38 0.62 37.85
C LEU A 15 -43.11 0.21 36.39
N LYS A 16 -44.15 0.10 35.56
CA LYS A 16 -44.02 -0.27 34.15
C LYS A 16 -43.60 0.92 33.30
N ASP A 17 -44.13 2.11 33.58
CA ASP A 17 -43.73 3.35 32.91
C ASP A 17 -42.28 3.75 33.24
N GLU A 18 -41.85 3.60 34.49
CA GLU A 18 -40.45 3.86 34.91
C GLU A 18 -39.46 2.90 34.25
N LYS A 19 -39.81 1.61 34.16
CA LYS A 19 -39.00 0.60 33.46
C LYS A 19 -38.94 0.84 31.94
N ALA A 20 -40.02 1.34 31.34
CA ALA A 20 -40.03 1.67 29.91
C ALA A 20 -39.13 2.88 29.62
N LEU A 21 -39.18 3.91 30.46
CA LEU A 21 -38.33 5.10 30.32
C LEU A 21 -36.85 4.78 30.51
N THR A 22 -36.51 3.95 31.50
CA THR A 22 -35.13 3.50 31.72
C THR A 22 -34.62 2.62 30.56
N ASN A 23 -35.47 1.75 29.99
CA ASN A 23 -35.09 0.94 28.83
C ASN A 23 -34.82 1.79 27.57
N ILE A 24 -35.60 2.83 27.33
CA ILE A 24 -35.39 3.78 26.22
C ILE A 24 -34.09 4.57 26.41
N ALA A 25 -33.83 5.06 27.64
CA ALA A 25 -32.60 5.78 27.95
C ALA A 25 -31.34 4.90 27.80
N ASP A 26 -31.44 3.62 28.17
CA ASP A 26 -30.37 2.63 28.02
C ASP A 26 -30.12 2.29 26.53
N GLN A 27 -31.20 2.13 25.74
CA GLN A 27 -31.12 1.95 24.28
C GLN A 27 -30.46 3.14 23.58
N MET A 28 -30.81 4.37 23.96
CA MET A 28 -30.17 5.59 23.44
C MET A 28 -28.70 5.66 23.85
N SER A 29 -28.38 5.31 25.09
CA SER A 29 -27.00 5.27 25.58
C SER A 29 -26.16 4.25 24.81
N PHE A 30 -26.71 3.07 24.49
CA PHE A 30 -26.05 2.08 23.64
C PHE A 30 -25.79 2.60 22.23
N LEU A 31 -26.77 3.29 21.60
CA LEU A 31 -26.61 3.85 20.26
C LEU A 31 -25.54 4.94 20.20
N VAL A 32 -25.48 5.81 21.22
CA VAL A 32 -24.47 6.88 21.30
C VAL A 32 -23.08 6.30 21.54
N ASN A 33 -22.95 5.35 22.46
CA ASN A 33 -21.67 4.68 22.73
C ASN A 33 -21.18 3.88 21.51
N TRP A 34 -22.06 3.14 20.83
CA TRP A 34 -21.71 2.43 19.61
C TRP A 34 -21.27 3.41 18.51
N SER A 35 -22.02 4.50 18.30
CA SER A 35 -21.65 5.54 17.33
C SER A 35 -20.27 6.12 17.63
N PHE A 36 -19.98 6.42 18.90
CA PHE A 36 -18.66 6.91 19.32
C PHE A 36 -17.55 5.89 19.10
N LEU A 37 -17.80 4.61 19.42
CA LEU A 37 -16.86 3.52 19.16
C LEU A 37 -16.60 3.36 17.66
N LEU A 38 -17.62 3.42 16.81
CA LEU A 38 -17.46 3.34 15.35
C LEU A 38 -16.66 4.52 14.79
N VAL A 39 -16.95 5.74 15.26
CA VAL A 39 -16.19 6.94 14.86
C VAL A 39 -14.73 6.83 15.30
N SER A 40 -14.47 6.37 16.53
CA SER A 40 -13.11 6.17 17.04
C SER A 40 -12.35 5.12 16.22
N VAL A 41 -12.97 3.96 15.95
CA VAL A 41 -12.35 2.90 15.12
C VAL A 41 -12.08 3.40 13.71
N ALA A 42 -13.02 4.12 13.09
CA ALA A 42 -12.82 4.69 11.75
C ALA A 42 -11.62 5.66 11.71
N LEU A 43 -11.44 6.49 12.75
CA LEU A 43 -10.31 7.42 12.85
C LEU A 43 -8.96 6.71 13.01
N HIS A 44 -8.92 5.58 13.71
CA HIS A 44 -7.68 4.79 13.84
C HIS A 44 -7.32 4.07 12.53
N VAL A 45 -8.33 3.62 11.77
CA VAL A 45 -8.11 2.95 10.48
C VAL A 45 -7.59 3.92 9.42
N THR A 46 -8.07 5.17 9.40
CA THR A 46 -7.56 6.18 8.45
C THR A 46 -6.14 6.65 8.76
N ALA A 47 -5.69 6.55 10.02
CA ALA A 47 -4.30 6.86 10.40
C ALA A 47 -3.30 5.74 10.04
N ALA A 48 -3.78 4.53 9.78
CA ALA A 48 -2.95 3.35 9.48
C ALA A 48 -2.82 3.04 7.98
N SER A 49 -3.40 3.85 7.09
CA SER A 49 -3.46 3.56 5.65
C SER A 49 -2.16 3.79 4.87
N GLU A 50 -1.09 4.27 5.52
CA GLU A 50 0.17 4.57 4.84
C GLU A 50 1.26 3.52 5.13
N MET A 51 0.96 2.23 4.97
CA MET A 51 2.00 1.19 4.93
C MET A 51 2.40 0.91 3.47
N VAL A 52 2.97 1.90 2.80
CA VAL A 52 3.61 1.71 1.49
C VAL A 52 5.11 1.56 1.70
N PHE A 53 5.65 0.39 1.39
CA PHE A 53 7.10 0.15 1.40
C PHE A 53 7.76 0.91 0.24
N ARG A 54 8.07 2.19 0.47
CA ARG A 54 8.86 3.01 -0.46
C ARG A 54 10.33 2.97 -0.07
N CYS A 55 11.20 3.09 -1.07
CA CYS A 55 12.61 3.34 -0.79
C CYS A 55 12.76 4.69 -0.06
N PRO A 56 13.70 4.80 0.88
CA PRO A 56 14.01 6.07 1.51
C PRO A 56 14.55 7.05 0.47
N SER A 57 14.31 8.34 0.69
CA SER A 57 14.86 9.41 -0.15
C SER A 57 16.39 9.41 -0.08
N CYS A 58 17.03 9.58 -1.24
CA CYS A 58 18.48 9.72 -1.31
C CYS A 58 18.90 11.13 -0.87
N THR A 59 19.80 11.22 0.12
CA THR A 59 20.36 12.50 0.56
C THR A 59 21.47 12.96 -0.38
N ALA A 60 21.68 14.28 -0.50
CA ALA A 60 22.77 14.84 -1.30
C ALA A 60 24.14 14.31 -0.87
N GLU A 61 24.34 14.10 0.43
CA GLU A 61 25.57 13.53 1.00
C GLU A 61 25.84 12.11 0.50
N ARG A 62 24.80 11.25 0.42
CA ARG A 62 24.94 9.89 -0.13
C ARG A 62 25.25 9.89 -1.61
N LEU A 63 24.63 10.79 -2.37
CA LEU A 63 24.89 10.94 -3.80
C LEU A 63 26.33 11.43 -4.05
N ALA A 64 26.83 12.34 -3.23
CA ALA A 64 28.20 12.85 -3.32
C ALA A 64 29.26 11.79 -2.99
N ALA A 65 28.91 10.77 -2.19
CA ALA A 65 29.79 9.66 -1.84
C ALA A 65 29.84 8.54 -2.90
N CYS A 66 29.07 8.63 -3.97
CA CYS A 66 29.01 7.59 -4.99
C CYS A 66 30.31 7.51 -5.82
N PRO A 67 30.72 6.31 -6.26
CA PRO A 67 31.88 6.15 -7.12
C PRO A 67 31.63 6.81 -8.47
N MET A 68 32.69 7.40 -9.04
CA MET A 68 32.66 7.92 -10.40
C MET A 68 32.53 6.74 -11.38
N LEU A 69 31.66 6.88 -12.37
CA LEU A 69 31.56 5.90 -13.46
C LEU A 69 32.85 5.95 -14.28
N THR A 70 33.55 4.82 -14.32
CA THR A 70 34.83 4.68 -15.02
C THR A 70 34.66 4.50 -16.53
N GLU A 71 33.49 4.03 -16.96
CA GLU A 71 33.18 3.75 -18.37
C GLU A 71 32.14 4.76 -18.90
N PRO A 72 32.29 5.22 -20.15
CA PRO A 72 31.26 6.03 -20.79
C PRO A 72 30.02 5.17 -21.03
N CYS A 73 28.90 5.55 -20.41
CA CYS A 73 27.66 4.79 -20.48
C CYS A 73 26.63 5.52 -21.33
N ALA A 74 25.93 4.78 -22.19
CA ALA A 74 24.91 5.34 -23.08
C ALA A 74 23.72 5.92 -22.29
N GLU A 75 23.37 5.29 -21.18
CA GLU A 75 22.31 5.72 -20.27
C GLU A 75 22.67 5.39 -18.83
N ILE A 76 22.35 6.31 -17.92
CA ILE A 76 22.58 6.17 -16.48
C ILE A 76 21.24 5.85 -15.81
N VAL A 77 21.22 4.79 -15.02
CA VAL A 77 20.07 4.35 -14.23
C VAL A 77 20.46 4.25 -12.76
N ARG A 78 19.46 4.20 -11.89
CA ARG A 78 19.70 3.99 -10.46
C ARG A 78 20.08 2.53 -10.18
N GLU A 79 20.87 2.33 -9.14
CA GLU A 79 21.16 1.01 -8.58
C GLU A 79 19.89 0.18 -8.32
N PRO A 80 20.00 -1.17 -8.42
CA PRO A 80 18.91 -2.07 -8.06
C PRO A 80 18.48 -1.90 -6.60
N GLY A 81 17.22 -2.27 -6.31
CA GLY A 81 16.65 -2.18 -4.96
C GLY A 81 16.43 -0.74 -4.52
N CYS A 82 17.08 -0.33 -3.42
CA CYS A 82 17.02 1.04 -2.86
C CYS A 82 18.36 1.80 -2.92
N GLY A 83 19.37 1.31 -3.65
CA GLY A 83 20.67 1.98 -3.80
C GLY A 83 20.58 3.34 -4.48
N CYS A 84 21.36 4.33 -4.02
CA CYS A 84 21.23 5.72 -4.47
C CYS A 84 22.17 6.08 -5.63
N CYS A 85 23.17 5.27 -5.92
CA CYS A 85 24.21 5.64 -6.85
C CYS A 85 23.80 5.42 -8.32
N PRO A 86 24.40 6.21 -9.23
CA PRO A 86 24.23 6.00 -10.66
C PRO A 86 25.03 4.76 -11.12
N VAL A 87 24.40 3.93 -11.93
CA VAL A 87 25.03 2.79 -12.62
C VAL A 87 24.64 2.80 -14.09
N CYS A 88 25.40 2.08 -14.91
CA CYS A 88 25.15 2.01 -16.34
C CYS A 88 23.96 1.11 -16.66
N ALA A 89 23.10 1.57 -17.56
CA ALA A 89 21.97 0.79 -18.03
C ALA A 89 22.43 -0.40 -18.88
N ARG A 90 21.70 -1.52 -18.77
CA ARG A 90 21.91 -2.71 -19.58
C ARG A 90 21.28 -2.55 -20.96
N GLN A 91 21.98 -2.98 -22.00
CA GLN A 91 21.56 -2.83 -23.40
C GLN A 91 20.74 -4.02 -23.90
N GLU A 92 20.11 -3.87 -25.07
CA GLU A 92 19.30 -4.91 -25.69
C GLU A 92 20.10 -6.23 -25.82
N GLY A 93 19.53 -7.32 -25.31
CA GLY A 93 20.15 -8.65 -25.31
C GLY A 93 21.11 -8.93 -24.15
N GLU A 94 21.52 -7.95 -23.34
CA GLU A 94 22.38 -8.19 -22.18
C GLU A 94 21.68 -8.97 -21.06
N LEU A 95 22.47 -9.65 -20.22
CA LEU A 95 21.98 -10.35 -19.04
C LEU A 95 21.45 -9.37 -17.99
N CYS A 96 20.28 -9.68 -17.43
CA CYS A 96 19.60 -8.86 -16.43
C CYS A 96 18.83 -9.71 -15.41
N GLY A 97 18.47 -9.09 -14.28
CA GLY A 97 17.72 -9.69 -13.20
C GLY A 97 17.30 -8.70 -12.13
N VAL A 98 16.84 -9.24 -11.00
CA VAL A 98 16.35 -8.45 -9.84
C VAL A 98 17.48 -7.66 -9.18
N TYR A 99 18.67 -8.26 -9.10
CA TYR A 99 19.84 -7.69 -8.44
C TYR A 99 20.88 -7.11 -9.41
N THR A 100 20.55 -7.01 -10.69
CA THR A 100 21.43 -6.40 -11.70
C THR A 100 21.02 -4.96 -11.98
N PRO A 101 21.88 -4.14 -12.63
CA PRO A 101 21.47 -2.85 -13.17
C PRO A 101 20.24 -2.97 -14.07
N ARG A 102 19.42 -1.91 -14.11
CA ARG A 102 18.20 -1.83 -14.93
C ARG A 102 18.57 -1.79 -16.41
N CYS A 103 17.66 -2.27 -17.26
CA CYS A 103 17.78 -2.09 -18.71
C CYS A 103 17.57 -0.62 -19.09
N SER A 104 18.11 -0.21 -20.23
CA SER A 104 17.93 1.13 -20.81
C SER A 104 16.46 1.43 -21.12
N SER A 105 16.17 2.70 -21.32
CA SER A 105 14.85 3.23 -21.63
C SER A 105 14.24 2.50 -22.83
N GLY A 106 12.97 2.08 -22.69
CA GLY A 106 12.26 1.29 -23.71
C GLY A 106 12.52 -0.22 -23.66
N LEU A 107 13.43 -0.68 -22.80
CA LEU A 107 13.67 -2.10 -22.54
C LEU A 107 13.08 -2.56 -21.20
N ARG A 108 12.84 -3.87 -21.08
CA ARG A 108 12.45 -4.55 -19.85
C ARG A 108 13.21 -5.87 -19.74
N CYS A 109 13.51 -6.25 -18.50
CA CYS A 109 14.13 -7.54 -18.23
C CYS A 109 13.09 -8.66 -18.31
N TYR A 110 13.30 -9.60 -19.23
CA TYR A 110 12.44 -10.77 -19.42
C TYR A 110 13.21 -12.07 -19.12
N PRO A 111 12.56 -13.07 -18.51
CA PRO A 111 13.13 -14.41 -18.38
C PRO A 111 13.24 -15.07 -19.77
N LYS A 112 13.95 -16.19 -19.85
CA LYS A 112 14.01 -16.96 -21.10
C LYS A 112 12.62 -17.51 -21.41
N PRO A 113 12.11 -17.39 -22.66
CA PRO A 113 10.88 -18.08 -23.05
C PRO A 113 11.02 -19.58 -22.78
N ASP A 114 9.98 -20.21 -22.25
CA ASP A 114 9.91 -21.64 -21.94
C ASP A 114 10.80 -22.11 -20.77
N SER A 115 11.21 -21.21 -19.88
CA SER A 115 11.86 -21.64 -18.64
C SER A 115 10.85 -22.28 -17.67
N GLU A 116 11.21 -23.42 -17.09
CA GLU A 116 10.44 -24.06 -16.01
C GLU A 116 10.27 -23.12 -14.80
N LEU A 117 11.25 -22.25 -14.54
CA LEU A 117 11.34 -21.41 -13.34
C LEU A 117 11.70 -19.94 -13.70
N PRO A 118 10.77 -19.16 -14.27
CA PRO A 118 11.06 -17.83 -14.82
C PRO A 118 11.48 -16.81 -13.76
N LEU A 119 10.89 -16.88 -12.56
CA LEU A 119 11.23 -15.97 -11.47
C LEU A 119 12.63 -16.24 -10.92
N GLU A 120 13.00 -17.51 -10.76
CA GLU A 120 14.34 -17.88 -10.28
C GLU A 120 15.42 -17.44 -11.26
N GLN A 121 15.18 -17.55 -12.58
CA GLN A 121 16.10 -17.01 -13.58
C GLN A 121 16.33 -15.49 -13.43
N LEU A 122 15.28 -14.73 -13.17
CA LEU A 122 15.41 -13.28 -12.94
C LEU A 122 16.16 -12.98 -11.64
N VAL A 123 15.93 -13.75 -10.59
CA VAL A 123 16.67 -13.62 -9.32
C VAL A 123 18.15 -13.94 -9.53
N GLN A 124 18.46 -14.95 -10.35
CA GLN A 124 19.83 -15.36 -10.71
C GLN A 124 20.51 -14.44 -11.75
N GLY A 125 19.80 -13.47 -12.33
CA GLY A 125 20.38 -12.57 -13.35
C GLY A 125 20.49 -13.19 -14.75
N LEU A 126 19.72 -14.25 -15.02
CA LEU A 126 19.72 -14.98 -16.31
C LEU A 126 18.65 -14.47 -17.29
N GLY A 127 17.93 -13.40 -16.95
CA GLY A 127 17.03 -12.72 -17.88
C GLY A 127 17.79 -11.95 -18.95
N ARG A 128 17.06 -11.43 -19.95
CA ARG A 128 17.61 -10.54 -20.97
C ARG A 128 16.79 -9.27 -21.15
N CYS A 129 17.48 -8.17 -21.43
CA CYS A 129 16.82 -6.91 -21.78
C CYS A 129 16.21 -7.04 -23.19
N GLY A 130 14.88 -6.99 -23.27
CA GLY A 130 14.13 -6.98 -24.54
C GLY A 130 13.24 -5.75 -24.62
N ARG A 131 12.76 -5.43 -25.83
CA ARG A 131 11.83 -4.30 -25.99
C ARG A 131 10.56 -4.53 -25.18
N LYS A 132 10.09 -3.46 -24.55
CA LYS A 132 8.76 -3.46 -23.93
C LYS A 132 7.75 -3.79 -25.04
N VAL A 133 7.05 -4.91 -24.88
CA VAL A 133 5.91 -5.21 -25.73
C VAL A 133 4.72 -4.53 -25.07
N ASP A 134 4.17 -3.52 -25.73
CA ASP A 134 2.95 -2.83 -25.30
C ASP A 134 1.74 -3.77 -25.53
N THR A 135 1.68 -4.85 -24.76
CA THR A 135 0.41 -5.55 -24.56
C THR A 135 -0.23 -4.92 -23.35
N GLU A 136 -0.92 -3.79 -23.54
CA GLU A 136 -1.87 -3.29 -22.54
C GLU A 136 -3.06 -4.25 -22.46
N PRO A 137 -3.32 -4.92 -21.32
CA PRO A 137 -4.69 -4.95 -20.82
C PRO A 137 -5.02 -3.55 -20.28
N PRO A 138 -6.19 -2.97 -20.62
CA PRO A 138 -6.53 -1.61 -20.20
C PRO A 138 -6.71 -1.58 -18.69
N GLY A 139 -5.74 -1.05 -17.95
CA GLY A 139 -5.86 -0.99 -16.49
C GLY A 139 -4.58 -0.79 -15.69
N SER A 140 -3.72 0.15 -16.05
CA SER A 140 -2.96 0.96 -15.07
C SER A 140 -2.10 1.97 -15.81
N ALA A 141 -2.65 3.18 -15.96
CA ALA A 141 -1.82 4.35 -16.16
C ALA A 141 -0.97 4.53 -14.88
N GLU A 142 0.30 4.12 -14.95
CA GLU A 142 1.30 4.53 -13.97
C GLU A 142 1.56 6.04 -14.17
N PRO A 143 1.52 6.88 -13.12
CA PRO A 143 1.83 8.29 -13.25
C PRO A 143 3.25 8.46 -13.80
N ARG A 144 3.34 9.14 -14.94
CA ARG A 144 4.59 9.69 -15.46
C ARG A 144 5.13 10.67 -14.42
N GLU A 145 6.11 10.25 -13.63
CA GLU A 145 6.92 11.17 -12.83
C GLU A 145 7.86 11.90 -13.78
N SER A 146 7.34 13.01 -14.29
CA SER A 146 8.06 13.96 -15.12
C SER A 146 8.96 14.84 -14.27
N SER A 147 10.22 14.93 -14.70
CA SER A 147 11.10 16.08 -14.55
C SER A 147 11.67 16.34 -13.14
N CYS A 148 12.85 15.79 -12.89
CA CYS A 148 13.82 16.50 -12.06
C CYS A 148 14.29 17.72 -12.86
N LYS A 149 14.07 18.92 -12.31
CA LYS A 149 14.51 20.21 -12.86
C LYS A 149 15.37 20.89 -11.81
#